data_AF-A0A392SJ22-F1
#
_entry.id   AF-A0A392SJ22-F1
#
_cell.length_a   1.000
_cell.length_b   1.000
_cell.length_c   1.000
_cell.angle_alpha   90.00
_cell.angle_beta   90.00
_cell.angle_gamma   90.00
#
_symmetry.space_group_name_H-M   'P 1'
#
loop_
_entity.id
_entity.type
_entity.pdbx_description
1 polymer ?
#
loop_
_entity_poly.entity_id
_entity_poly.type
_entity_poly.pdbx_seq_one_letter_code
_entity_poly.pdbx_strand_id
1 'polypeptide(L)' 'DLACHIDGFIAAVAHTHVLQEGPVTGRAADVIAAANTAAEVALRLVRPGKK' A
#
# COMPACT_ATOMS: atom_id res chain seq x y z
N ASP A 1 7.34 6.89 3.71
CA ASP A 1 6.52 7.56 2.68
C ASP A 1 7.32 8.60 1.95
N LEU A 2 7.00 8.81 0.69
CA LEU A 2 7.61 9.84 -0.15
C LEU A 2 6.53 10.45 -1.03
N ALA A 3 6.57 11.76 -1.20
CA ALA A 3 5.77 12.46 -2.18
C ALA A 3 6.64 13.49 -2.92
N CYS A 4 6.43 13.61 -4.23
CA CYS A 4 7.08 14.61 -5.06
C CYS A 4 6.12 15.08 -6.17
N HIS A 5 6.53 16.10 -6.91
CA HIS A 5 5.82 16.51 -8.11
C HIS A 5 6.79 16.99 -9.18
N ILE A 6 6.36 16.91 -10.44
CA ILE A 6 7.04 17.54 -11.58
C ILE A 6 6.00 18.44 -12.25
N ASP A 7 6.31 19.72 -12.41
CA ASP A 7 5.40 20.69 -13.06
C ASP A 7 3.97 20.71 -12.46
N GLY A 8 3.86 20.55 -11.13
CA GLY A 8 2.59 20.51 -10.41
C GLY A 8 1.86 19.15 -10.42
N PHE A 9 2.33 18.15 -11.16
CA PHE A 9 1.73 16.81 -11.16
C PHE A 9 2.27 15.94 -10.02
N ILE A 10 1.40 15.55 -9.08
CA ILE A 10 1.77 14.87 -7.83
C ILE A 10 1.96 13.36 -8.03
N ALA A 11 3.04 12.82 -7.46
CA ALA A 11 3.23 11.39 -7.22
C ALA A 11 3.50 11.15 -5.73
N ALA A 12 2.70 10.29 -5.10
CA ALA A 12 2.86 9.89 -3.70
C ALA A 12 2.94 8.36 -3.59
N VAL A 13 3.82 7.88 -2.72
CA VAL A 13 4.04 6.45 -2.48
C VAL A 13 4.33 6.18 -1.00
N ALA A 14 3.81 5.06 -0.51
CA ALA A 14 4.03 4.54 0.82
C ALA A 14 4.32 3.04 0.75
N HIS A 15 5.16 2.52 1.65
CA HIS A 15 5.48 1.10 1.74
C HIS A 15 5.71 0.72 3.19
N THR A 16 5.19 -0.43 3.59
CA THR A 16 5.34 -0.99 4.94
C THR A 16 6.26 -2.20 4.89
N HIS A 17 7.30 -2.20 5.72
CA HIS A 17 8.23 -3.32 5.84
C HIS A 17 8.63 -3.53 7.31
N VAL A 18 9.01 -4.75 7.67
CA VAL A 18 9.45 -5.11 9.02
C VAL A 18 10.95 -5.40 8.97
N LEU A 19 11.71 -4.78 9.87
CA LEU A 19 13.14 -5.04 10.01
C LEU A 19 13.34 -6.24 10.94
N GLN A 20 13.37 -7.44 10.37
CA GLN A 20 13.70 -8.67 11.08
C GLN A 20 14.28 -9.72 10.13
N GLU A 21 14.95 -10.72 10.69
CA GLU A 21 15.33 -11.93 9.97
C GLU A 21 14.23 -12.99 10.11
N GLY A 22 13.93 -13.70 9.01
CA GLY A 22 12.92 -14.75 8.99
C GLY A 22 11.47 -14.25 8.87
N PRO A 23 10.49 -15.18 8.85
CA PRO A 23 9.10 -14.86 8.55
C PRO A 23 8.43 -13.95 9.59
N VAL A 24 7.66 -12.97 9.13
CA VAL A 24 6.78 -12.17 9.99
C VAL A 24 5.54 -13.01 10.30
N THR A 25 5.14 -13.07 11.57
CA THR A 25 3.96 -13.83 12.02
C THR A 25 3.08 -13.01 12.97
N GLY A 26 1.89 -13.53 13.28
CA GLY A 26 0.94 -12.90 14.19
C GLY A 26 0.37 -11.58 13.67
N ARG A 27 -0.12 -10.73 14.58
CA ARG A 27 -0.88 -9.52 14.24
C ARG A 27 -0.16 -8.57 13.27
N ALA A 28 1.17 -8.51 13.32
CA ALA A 28 1.96 -7.70 12.40
C ALA A 28 1.91 -8.25 10.96
N ALA A 29 2.01 -9.57 10.78
CA ALA A 29 1.84 -10.20 9.47
C ALA A 29 0.40 -10.02 8.96
N ASP A 30 -0.58 -10.22 9.84
CA ASP A 30 -1.99 -10.12 9.50
C ASP A 30 -2.34 -8.73 8.94
N VAL A 31 -1.90 -7.66 9.62
CA VAL A 31 -2.20 -6.29 9.17
C VAL A 31 -1.46 -5.92 7.89
N ILE A 32 -0.24 -6.40 7.67
CA ILE A 32 0.51 -6.16 6.44
C ILE A 32 -0.18 -6.86 5.26
N ALA A 33 -0.56 -8.12 5.42
CA ALA A 33 -1.27 -8.87 4.38
C ALA A 33 -2.65 -8.25 4.09
N ALA A 34 -3.38 -7.84 5.12
CA ALA A 34 -4.67 -7.16 4.96
C ALA A 34 -4.52 -5.82 4.21
N ALA A 35 -3.53 -5.00 4.56
CA ALA A 35 -3.26 -3.73 3.89
C ALA A 35 -2.86 -3.93 2.41
N ASN A 36 -1.99 -4.90 2.12
CA ASN A 36 -1.63 -5.21 0.72
C ASN A 36 -2.85 -5.68 -0.09
N THR A 37 -3.66 -6.57 0.50
CA THR A 37 -4.91 -7.03 -0.14
C THR A 37 -5.85 -5.87 -0.40
N ALA A 38 -6.01 -4.95 0.54
CA ALA A 38 -6.84 -3.76 0.36
C ALA A 38 -6.31 -2.85 -0.77
N ALA A 39 -5.00 -2.64 -0.85
CA ALA A 39 -4.37 -1.88 -1.93
C ALA A 39 -4.63 -2.53 -3.30
N GLU A 40 -4.50 -3.85 -3.37
CA GLU A 40 -4.79 -4.66 -4.56
C GLU A 40 -6.27 -4.60 -4.99
N VAL A 41 -7.18 -4.61 -4.03
CA VAL A 41 -8.62 -4.44 -4.27
C VAL A 41 -8.89 -3.03 -4.80
N ALA A 42 -8.35 -1.99 -4.15
CA ALA A 42 -8.48 -0.61 -4.60
C ALA A 42 -7.94 -0.43 -6.03
N LEU A 43 -6.77 -0.97 -6.35
CA LEU A 43 -6.19 -0.91 -7.69
C LEU A 43 -7.11 -1.49 -8.78
N ARG A 44 -7.88 -2.52 -8.46
CA ARG A 44 -8.79 -3.20 -9.42
C ARG A 44 -10.19 -2.57 -9.46
N LEU A 45 -10.63 -1.94 -8.37
CA LEU A 45 -11.98 -1.39 -8.24
C LEU A 45 -12.06 0.10 -8.53
N VAL A 46 -10.98 0.87 -8.33
CA VAL A 46 -10.94 2.31 -8.61
C VAL A 46 -10.88 2.51 -10.12
N ARG A 47 -12.07 2.74 -10.67
CA ARG A 47 -12.31 3.06 -12.08
C ARG A 47 -13.62 3.83 -12.21
N PRO A 48 -13.83 4.59 -13.28
CA PRO A 48 -15.06 5.35 -13.48
C PRO A 48 -16.32 4.49 -13.32
N GLY A 49 -17.35 5.04 -12.68
CA GLY A 49 -18.64 4.38 -12.48
C GLY A 49 -18.70 3.38 -11.30
N LYS A 50 -17.66 3.27 -10.49
CA LYS A 50 -17.68 2.56 -9.19
C LYS A 50 -17.77 3.58 -8.05
N LYS A 51 -18.53 3.24 -7.01
CA LYS A 51 -18.64 3.98 -5.74
C LYS A 51 -17.74 3.33 -4.70
#